data_AF-A0A519RPU5-F1
#
_entry.id   AF-A0A519RPU5-F1
#
_cell.length_a   1.000
_cell.length_b   1.000
_cell.length_c   1.000
_cell.angle_alpha   90.00
_cell.angle_beta   90.00
_cell.angle_gamma   90.00
#
_symmetry.space_group_name_H-M   'P 1'
#
loop_
_entity.id
_entity.type
_entity.pdbx_description
1 polymer ?
#
loop_
_entity_poly.entity_id
_entity_poly.type
_entity_poly.pdbx_seq_one_letter_code
_entity_poly.pdbx_strand_id
1 'polypeptide(L)'
;MSRSIPVTSGTPKQKPITLPDSKKPTKWTFSFIDFGQQEYFGLNKSSNNWFVAMLEQLKKVGGIDIERLSKDTIIRTDLRYHPINWAAEGVKFNRKDFDWIDKDVLGNEDEFPFYQFQISTGMGRIVGYWYETIFHIIAFDPLHNLQPSKKHNYQIRPCSPVESDLTTLLYALDKVKRQTCEKGCMVKKELDKLNDPLKDTNAILLFLDDEFHEQFNKITMGKSISELVEEFLVSKI
;
A
#
# COMPACT_ATOMS: atom_id res chain seq x y z
N MET A 1 -31.66 -49.48 32.78
CA MET A 1 -32.22 -48.46 31.87
C MET A 1 -31.06 -47.63 31.31
N SER A 2 -30.50 -48.03 30.18
CA SER A 2 -29.44 -47.29 29.50
C SER A 2 -30.06 -46.33 28.49
N ARG A 3 -29.88 -45.02 28.70
CA ARG A 3 -30.31 -43.99 27.75
C ARG A 3 -29.18 -43.75 26.76
N SER A 4 -29.40 -44.14 25.51
CA SER A 4 -28.54 -43.79 24.38
C SER A 4 -28.81 -42.34 23.97
N ILE A 5 -27.77 -41.52 23.89
CA ILE A 5 -27.84 -40.15 23.37
C ILE A 5 -27.79 -40.23 21.83
N PRO A 6 -28.71 -39.59 21.09
CA PRO A 6 -28.61 -39.53 19.64
C PRO A 6 -27.56 -38.48 19.24
N VAL A 7 -26.54 -38.91 18.50
CA VAL A 7 -25.58 -38.04 17.82
C VAL A 7 -26.29 -37.41 16.62
N THR A 8 -26.50 -36.10 16.65
CA THR A 8 -27.03 -35.34 15.52
C THR A 8 -25.97 -35.22 14.42
N SER A 9 -26.36 -35.63 13.23
CA SER A 9 -25.54 -35.67 12.02
C SER A 9 -25.31 -34.28 11.42
N GLY A 10 -24.03 -33.95 11.20
CA GLY A 10 -23.50 -33.22 10.05
C GLY A 10 -23.99 -31.78 9.81
N THR A 11 -23.16 -30.79 10.19
CA THR A 11 -23.18 -29.47 9.56
C THR A 11 -22.98 -29.61 8.04
N PRO A 12 -23.83 -28.99 7.19
CA PRO A 12 -23.63 -29.03 5.76
C PRO A 12 -22.30 -28.34 5.41
N LYS A 13 -21.35 -29.08 4.86
CA LYS A 13 -20.16 -28.51 4.23
C LYS A 13 -20.63 -27.65 3.06
N GLN A 14 -20.58 -26.33 3.22
CA GLN A 14 -20.78 -25.40 2.11
C GLN A 14 -19.77 -25.78 1.01
N LYS A 15 -20.26 -26.13 -0.17
CA LYS A 15 -19.39 -26.36 -1.32
C LYS A 15 -18.69 -25.03 -1.65
N PRO A 16 -17.37 -25.02 -1.88
CA PRO A 16 -16.68 -23.85 -2.40
C PRO A 16 -17.40 -23.40 -3.68
N ILE A 17 -17.71 -22.11 -3.76
CA ILE A 17 -18.22 -21.52 -4.99
C ILE A 17 -17.09 -21.60 -6.01
N THR A 18 -17.19 -22.53 -6.94
CA THR A 18 -16.33 -22.55 -8.12
C THR A 18 -16.67 -21.30 -8.94
N LEU A 19 -15.79 -20.31 -8.93
CA LEU A 19 -15.90 -19.18 -9.85
C LEU A 19 -15.81 -19.75 -11.28
N PRO A 20 -16.73 -19.40 -12.19
CA PRO A 20 -16.69 -19.90 -13.55
C PRO A 20 -15.38 -19.51 -14.26
N ASP A 21 -14.88 -20.42 -15.09
CA ASP A 21 -13.63 -20.25 -15.84
C ASP A 21 -13.57 -18.96 -16.68
N SER A 22 -12.46 -18.23 -16.48
CA SER A 22 -11.70 -17.33 -17.38
C SER A 22 -12.40 -16.48 -18.45
N LYS A 23 -13.53 -15.82 -18.13
CA LYS A 23 -13.89 -14.62 -18.90
C LYS A 23 -12.99 -13.45 -18.48
N LYS A 24 -12.43 -12.72 -19.45
CA LYS A 24 -11.72 -11.46 -19.17
C LYS A 24 -12.59 -10.59 -18.25
N PRO A 25 -12.03 -9.97 -17.21
CA PRO A 25 -12.76 -9.08 -16.33
C PRO A 25 -13.60 -8.09 -17.13
N THR A 26 -14.92 -8.16 -16.97
CA THR A 26 -15.84 -7.15 -17.54
C THR A 26 -15.92 -5.92 -16.65
N LYS A 27 -15.55 -6.09 -15.38
CA LYS A 27 -15.49 -5.06 -14.36
C LYS A 27 -14.11 -4.44 -14.29
N TRP A 28 -14.07 -3.20 -13.83
CA TRP A 28 -12.82 -2.49 -13.58
C TRP A 28 -12.01 -3.21 -12.48
N THR A 29 -10.89 -3.82 -12.85
CA THR A 29 -9.95 -4.43 -11.91
C THR A 29 -8.69 -3.60 -11.80
N PHE A 30 -8.03 -3.68 -10.65
CA PHE A 30 -6.85 -2.87 -10.34
C PHE A 30 -5.65 -3.77 -10.06
N SER A 31 -4.51 -3.43 -10.66
CA SER A 31 -3.21 -3.95 -10.28
C SER A 31 -2.42 -2.85 -9.57
N PHE A 32 -1.70 -3.24 -8.52
CA PHE A 32 -0.76 -2.38 -7.79
C PHE A 32 0.70 -2.76 -8.05
N ILE A 33 0.97 -3.65 -9.03
CA ILE A 33 2.34 -4.10 -9.31
C ILE A 33 3.26 -2.95 -9.72
N ASP A 34 2.69 -1.95 -10.42
CA ASP A 34 3.40 -0.77 -10.92
C ASP A 34 3.26 0.45 -10.00
N PHE A 35 2.68 0.28 -8.81
CA PHE A 35 2.46 1.37 -7.88
C PHE A 35 3.79 1.82 -7.27
N GLY A 36 4.11 3.10 -7.44
CA GLY A 36 5.26 3.75 -6.82
C GLY A 36 4.87 5.03 -6.08
N GLN A 37 5.74 5.41 -5.15
CA GLN A 37 5.72 6.73 -4.50
C GLN A 37 7.02 7.44 -4.84
N GLN A 38 6.94 8.74 -5.11
CA GLN A 38 8.09 9.62 -5.25
C GLN A 38 7.79 11.00 -4.69
N GLU A 39 8.76 11.92 -4.73
CA GLU A 39 8.52 13.33 -4.41
C GLU A 39 7.36 13.87 -5.26
N TYR A 40 6.47 14.66 -4.65
CA TYR A 40 5.22 15.18 -5.24
C TYR A 40 4.13 14.14 -5.55
N PHE A 41 4.40 12.84 -5.39
CA PHE A 41 3.43 11.74 -5.54
C PHE A 41 3.45 10.79 -4.34
N GLY A 42 3.86 11.29 -3.18
CA GLY A 42 3.90 10.54 -1.94
C GLY A 42 2.71 10.80 -1.03
N LEU A 43 2.54 9.93 -0.05
CA LEU A 43 1.34 9.90 0.81
C LEU A 43 1.54 10.56 2.18
N ASN A 44 2.67 11.21 2.45
CA ASN A 44 2.98 11.77 3.78
C ASN A 44 2.08 12.94 4.21
N LYS A 45 1.27 13.45 3.28
CA LYS A 45 0.24 14.47 3.54
C LYS A 45 -1.19 13.91 3.45
N SER A 46 -1.35 12.60 3.28
CA SER A 46 -2.65 11.94 3.24
C SER A 46 -3.08 11.53 4.65
N SER A 47 -4.32 11.82 5.01
CA SER A 47 -4.92 11.40 6.28
C SER A 47 -5.62 10.04 6.16
N ASN A 48 -5.97 9.41 7.29
CA ASN A 48 -6.76 8.18 7.29
C ASN A 48 -8.08 8.33 6.50
N ASN A 49 -8.74 9.49 6.61
CA ASN A 49 -9.96 9.77 5.84
C ASN A 49 -9.70 9.81 4.33
N TRP A 50 -8.53 10.29 3.91
CA TRP A 50 -8.14 10.26 2.51
C TRP A 50 -7.97 8.82 2.01
N PHE A 51 -7.29 7.96 2.80
CA PHE A 51 -7.13 6.55 2.46
C PHE A 51 -8.46 5.81 2.37
N VAL A 52 -9.37 6.03 3.32
CA VAL A 52 -10.72 5.45 3.29
C VAL A 52 -11.48 5.91 2.05
N ALA A 53 -11.44 7.21 1.72
CA ALA A 53 -12.09 7.74 0.52
C ALA A 53 -11.51 7.12 -0.78
N MET A 54 -10.19 6.93 -0.83
CA MET A 54 -9.51 6.28 -1.96
C MET A 54 -9.98 4.82 -2.12
N LEU A 55 -10.03 4.04 -1.04
CA LEU A 55 -10.50 2.65 -1.06
C LEU A 55 -11.98 2.54 -1.45
N GLU A 56 -12.85 3.39 -0.89
CA GLU A 56 -14.27 3.44 -1.28
C GLU A 56 -14.45 3.83 -2.74
N GLN A 57 -13.62 4.73 -3.26
CA GLN A 57 -13.64 5.06 -4.68
C GLN A 57 -13.23 3.87 -5.53
N LEU A 58 -12.12 3.18 -5.21
CA LEU A 58 -11.68 1.98 -5.93
C LEU A 58 -12.77 0.88 -5.92
N LYS A 59 -13.42 0.67 -4.78
CA LYS A 59 -14.57 -0.24 -4.67
C LYS A 59 -15.75 0.20 -5.55
N LYS A 60 -16.09 1.49 -5.54
CA LYS A 60 -17.17 2.06 -6.37
C LYS A 60 -16.88 1.85 -7.85
N VAL A 61 -15.69 2.23 -8.31
CA VAL A 61 -15.32 2.10 -9.72
C VAL A 61 -15.11 0.65 -10.13
N GLY A 62 -14.68 -0.22 -9.21
CA GLY A 62 -14.61 -1.67 -9.39
C GLY A 62 -15.96 -2.35 -9.68
N GLY A 63 -17.09 -1.70 -9.32
CA GLY A 63 -18.42 -2.16 -9.69
C GLY A 63 -18.84 -1.81 -11.13
N ILE A 64 -18.12 -0.90 -11.78
CA ILE A 64 -18.43 -0.40 -13.12
C ILE A 64 -17.95 -1.38 -14.18
N ASP A 65 -18.77 -1.60 -15.20
CA ASP A 65 -18.40 -2.38 -16.37
C ASP A 65 -17.51 -1.54 -17.32
N ILE A 66 -16.43 -2.12 -17.83
CA ILE A 66 -15.44 -1.41 -18.66
C ILE A 66 -16.08 -0.91 -19.96
N GLU A 67 -16.99 -1.66 -20.59
CA GLU A 67 -17.69 -1.17 -21.77
C GLU A 67 -18.64 -0.02 -21.45
N ARG A 68 -19.25 -0.05 -20.26
CA ARG A 68 -20.07 1.07 -19.81
C ARG A 68 -19.22 2.31 -19.58
N LEU A 69 -18.04 2.17 -18.97
CA LEU A 69 -17.11 3.28 -18.74
C LEU A 69 -16.73 3.97 -20.07
N SER A 70 -16.51 3.21 -21.14
CA SER A 70 -16.11 3.79 -22.44
C SER A 70 -17.25 4.54 -23.14
N LYS A 71 -18.50 4.07 -22.99
CA LYS A 71 -19.69 4.63 -23.66
C LYS A 71 -20.39 5.75 -22.88
N ASP A 72 -20.34 5.72 -21.55
CA ASP A 72 -21.11 6.61 -20.68
C ASP A 72 -20.32 7.88 -20.32
N THR A 73 -20.62 8.98 -21.02
CA THR A 73 -19.95 10.28 -20.82
C THR A 73 -20.25 10.91 -19.46
N ILE A 74 -21.40 10.58 -18.85
CA ILE A 74 -21.79 11.10 -17.53
C ILE A 74 -20.87 10.49 -16.48
N ILE A 75 -20.70 9.16 -16.50
CA ILE A 75 -19.78 8.46 -15.59
C ILE A 75 -18.36 9.03 -15.74
N ARG A 76 -17.87 9.18 -16.97
CA ARG A 76 -16.52 9.71 -17.21
C ARG A 76 -16.35 11.12 -16.68
N THR A 77 -17.36 11.98 -16.86
CA THR A 77 -17.35 13.36 -16.37
C THR A 77 -17.36 13.39 -14.84
N ASP A 78 -18.23 12.61 -14.21
CA ASP A 78 -18.36 12.50 -12.75
C ASP A 78 -17.10 11.94 -12.09
N LEU A 79 -16.42 11.00 -12.74
CA LEU A 79 -15.14 10.47 -12.27
C LEU A 79 -13.96 11.35 -12.66
N ARG A 80 -14.16 12.36 -13.49
CA ARG A 80 -13.09 13.07 -14.21
C ARG A 80 -12.08 12.08 -14.82
N TYR A 81 -12.61 11.00 -15.40
CA TYR A 81 -11.83 9.94 -16.01
C TYR A 81 -11.45 10.35 -17.43
N HIS A 82 -10.17 10.66 -17.62
CA HIS A 82 -9.64 11.09 -18.90
C HIS A 82 -8.12 10.81 -18.99
N PRO A 83 -7.57 10.69 -20.21
CA PRO A 83 -6.13 10.63 -20.39
C PRO A 83 -5.49 11.93 -19.88
N ILE A 84 -4.28 11.84 -19.35
CA ILE A 84 -3.51 13.00 -18.90
C ILE A 84 -3.21 13.87 -20.12
N ASN A 85 -3.50 15.17 -20.00
CA ASN A 85 -3.04 16.16 -20.97
C ASN A 85 -1.67 16.67 -20.51
N TRP A 86 -0.60 16.07 -21.03
CA TRP A 86 0.78 16.43 -20.72
C TRP A 86 1.17 17.83 -21.16
N ALA A 87 0.45 18.42 -22.12
CA ALA A 87 0.64 19.79 -22.59
C ALA A 87 -0.19 20.83 -21.84
N ALA A 88 -0.95 20.42 -20.80
CA ALA A 88 -1.79 21.35 -20.05
C ALA A 88 -0.97 22.34 -19.22
N GLU A 89 -1.54 23.53 -18.99
CA GLU A 89 -0.92 24.58 -18.17
C GLU A 89 -0.59 24.05 -16.76
N GLY A 90 0.65 24.31 -16.32
CA GLY A 90 1.12 23.94 -14.98
C GLY A 90 1.56 22.49 -14.82
N VAL A 91 1.40 21.64 -15.85
CA VAL A 91 1.99 20.29 -15.85
C VAL A 91 3.51 20.42 -15.96
N LYS A 92 4.23 19.91 -14.95
CA LYS A 92 5.70 19.93 -14.90
C LYS A 92 6.33 18.55 -15.01
N PHE A 93 5.51 17.51 -14.94
CA PHE A 93 5.93 16.13 -15.01
C PHE A 93 5.68 15.56 -16.40
N ASN A 94 6.42 14.53 -16.75
CA ASN A 94 6.29 13.78 -17.98
C ASN A 94 6.28 12.27 -17.67
N ARG A 95 5.95 11.44 -18.67
CA ARG A 95 5.89 9.98 -18.51
C ARG A 95 7.18 9.39 -17.94
N LYS A 96 8.35 9.88 -18.36
CA LYS A 96 9.66 9.36 -17.94
C LYS A 96 9.99 9.65 -16.48
N ASP A 97 9.26 10.54 -15.82
CA ASP A 97 9.43 10.80 -14.39
C ASP A 97 8.84 9.67 -13.52
N PHE A 98 8.14 8.71 -14.11
CA PHE A 98 7.68 7.47 -13.47
C PHE A 98 8.66 6.33 -13.82
N ASP A 99 9.92 6.47 -13.42
CA ASP A 99 11.06 5.66 -13.88
C ASP A 99 11.05 4.18 -13.46
N TRP A 100 10.16 3.82 -12.53
CA TRP A 100 9.91 2.43 -12.12
C TRP A 100 8.96 1.68 -13.06
N ILE A 101 8.31 2.37 -13.99
CA ILE A 101 7.44 1.76 -15.01
C ILE A 101 8.28 1.22 -16.15
N ASP A 102 7.85 0.08 -16.72
CA ASP A 102 8.52 -0.54 -17.87
C ASP A 102 8.74 0.46 -19.01
N LYS A 103 9.93 0.43 -19.61
CA LYS A 103 10.34 1.39 -20.65
C LYS A 103 9.48 1.28 -21.91
N ASP A 104 8.97 0.10 -22.23
CA ASP A 104 8.09 -0.12 -23.38
C ASP A 104 6.73 0.55 -23.15
N VAL A 105 6.23 0.49 -21.91
CA VAL A 105 5.02 1.24 -21.50
C VAL A 105 5.28 2.74 -21.55
N LEU A 106 6.38 3.22 -20.96
CA LEU A 106 6.72 4.65 -20.95
C LEU A 106 6.88 5.23 -22.35
N GLY A 107 7.50 4.47 -23.26
CA GLY A 107 7.80 4.87 -24.63
C GLY A 107 6.63 4.80 -25.62
N ASN A 108 5.50 4.20 -25.24
CA ASN A 108 4.37 3.97 -26.14
C ASN A 108 3.07 4.57 -25.56
N GLU A 109 2.87 5.88 -25.77
CA GLU A 109 1.67 6.59 -25.31
C GLU A 109 0.41 6.21 -26.09
N ASP A 110 0.55 5.79 -27.36
CA ASP A 110 -0.58 5.40 -28.21
C ASP A 110 -1.25 4.12 -27.68
N GLU A 111 -0.44 3.14 -27.27
CA GLU A 111 -0.95 1.87 -26.70
C GLU A 111 -1.22 1.97 -25.20
N PHE A 112 -0.38 2.70 -24.46
CA PHE A 112 -0.49 2.83 -23.00
C PHE A 112 -0.67 4.29 -22.56
N PRO A 113 -1.77 4.96 -22.94
CA PRO A 113 -2.03 6.30 -22.45
C PRO A 113 -2.28 6.25 -20.94
N PHE A 114 -1.69 7.21 -20.22
CA PHE A 114 -1.91 7.33 -18.79
C PHE A 114 -3.23 8.07 -18.56
N TYR A 115 -4.08 7.50 -17.74
CA TYR A 115 -5.36 8.05 -17.32
C TYR A 115 -5.29 8.51 -15.87
N GLN A 116 -6.14 9.48 -15.55
CA GLN A 116 -6.45 9.84 -14.17
C GLN A 116 -7.95 9.76 -13.93
N PHE A 117 -8.33 9.51 -12.69
CA PHE A 117 -9.70 9.74 -12.20
C PHE A 117 -9.66 10.28 -10.76
N GLN A 118 -10.67 11.07 -10.39
CA GLN A 118 -10.74 11.67 -9.07
C GLN A 118 -11.16 10.66 -8.00
N ILE A 119 -10.61 10.82 -6.79
CA ILE A 119 -11.08 10.10 -5.60
C ILE A 119 -12.45 10.65 -5.20
N SER A 120 -12.50 11.97 -5.01
CA SER A 120 -13.71 12.75 -4.83
C SER A 120 -13.37 14.23 -5.10
N THR A 121 -14.35 15.11 -4.98
CA THR A 121 -14.14 16.55 -5.14
C THR A 121 -13.08 17.07 -4.14
N GLY A 122 -11.90 17.39 -4.66
CA GLY A 122 -10.80 17.98 -3.88
C GLY A 122 -9.92 17.01 -3.10
N MET A 123 -10.12 15.69 -3.25
CA MET A 123 -9.32 14.67 -2.56
C MET A 123 -8.24 14.05 -3.48
N GLY A 124 -7.76 14.78 -4.49
CA GLY A 124 -6.74 14.25 -5.37
C GLY A 124 -7.26 13.27 -6.43
N ARG A 125 -6.33 12.51 -7.01
CA ARG A 125 -6.55 11.62 -8.15
C ARG A 125 -5.77 10.32 -8.01
N ILE A 126 -6.24 9.31 -8.71
CA ILE A 126 -5.53 8.05 -8.95
C ILE A 126 -5.07 8.06 -10.40
N VAL A 127 -3.83 7.63 -10.64
CA VAL A 127 -3.18 7.63 -11.95
C VAL A 127 -2.79 6.22 -12.32
N GLY A 128 -2.96 5.86 -13.59
CA GLY A 128 -2.61 4.54 -14.09
C GLY A 128 -2.78 4.39 -15.59
N TYR A 129 -2.58 3.19 -16.10
CA TYR A 129 -2.82 2.84 -17.50
C TYR A 129 -3.56 1.51 -17.60
N TRP A 130 -4.13 1.24 -18.77
CA TRP A 130 -4.78 -0.04 -19.04
C TRP A 130 -3.80 -0.99 -19.69
N TYR A 131 -3.73 -2.22 -19.18
CA TYR A 131 -3.16 -3.35 -19.88
C TYR A 131 -4.23 -4.44 -19.94
N GLU A 132 -4.67 -4.76 -21.16
CA GLU A 132 -5.87 -5.54 -21.41
C GLU A 132 -7.12 -4.99 -20.68
N THR A 133 -7.64 -5.69 -19.68
CA THR A 133 -8.81 -5.30 -18.87
C THR A 133 -8.45 -4.93 -17.44
N ILE A 134 -7.16 -4.77 -17.14
CA ILE A 134 -6.66 -4.43 -15.80
C ILE A 134 -6.14 -3.00 -15.83
N PHE A 135 -6.53 -2.21 -14.85
CA PHE A 135 -5.99 -0.87 -14.64
C PHE A 135 -4.81 -0.93 -13.69
N HIS A 136 -3.62 -0.69 -14.22
CA HIS A 136 -2.37 -0.66 -13.47
C HIS A 136 -2.22 0.70 -12.82
N ILE A 137 -2.38 0.76 -11.50
CA ILE A 137 -2.20 1.99 -10.73
C ILE A 137 -0.71 2.25 -10.61
N ILE A 138 -0.27 3.42 -11.09
CA ILE A 138 1.15 3.81 -11.06
C ILE A 138 1.46 4.76 -9.91
N ALA A 139 0.51 5.64 -9.57
CA ALA A 139 0.72 6.67 -8.57
C ALA A 139 -0.60 7.18 -8.00
N PHE A 140 -0.52 7.71 -6.79
CA PHE A 140 -1.56 8.52 -6.19
C PHE A 140 -1.14 9.99 -6.20
N ASP A 141 -2.07 10.86 -6.58
CA ASP A 141 -1.88 12.31 -6.64
C ASP A 141 -2.83 13.01 -5.66
N PRO A 142 -2.59 12.91 -4.33
CA PRO A 142 -3.47 13.50 -3.31
C PRO A 142 -3.55 15.03 -3.41
N LEU A 143 -2.53 15.67 -3.97
CA LEU A 143 -2.38 17.13 -4.01
C LEU A 143 -2.58 17.73 -5.41
N HIS A 144 -3.12 16.98 -6.37
CA HIS A 144 -3.40 17.46 -7.73
C HIS A 144 -2.15 17.99 -8.47
N ASN A 145 -0.97 17.44 -8.17
CA ASN A 145 0.32 17.85 -8.70
C ASN A 145 0.53 17.46 -10.17
N LEU A 146 -0.09 16.37 -10.65
CA LEU A 146 0.13 15.92 -12.04
C LEU A 146 -0.51 16.85 -13.05
N GLN A 147 -1.72 17.32 -12.75
CA GLN A 147 -2.42 18.34 -13.53
C GLN A 147 -3.03 19.38 -12.59
N PRO A 148 -2.22 20.35 -12.14
CA PRO A 148 -2.67 21.44 -11.29
C PRO A 148 -3.77 22.23 -11.97
N SER A 149 -4.62 22.86 -11.18
CA SER A 149 -5.72 23.68 -11.71
C SER A 149 -5.59 25.12 -11.24
N LYS A 150 -6.29 26.02 -11.94
CA LYS A 150 -6.43 27.42 -11.56
C LYS A 150 -6.89 27.62 -10.10
N LYS A 151 -7.70 26.70 -9.56
CA LYS A 151 -8.13 26.74 -8.14
C LYS A 151 -6.96 26.73 -7.16
N HIS A 152 -5.84 26.13 -7.56
CA HIS A 152 -4.60 26.05 -6.79
C HIS A 152 -3.47 26.87 -7.42
N ASN A 153 -3.81 27.86 -8.25
CA ASN A 153 -2.86 28.72 -8.96
C ASN A 153 -1.75 27.95 -9.70
N TYR A 154 -2.10 26.77 -10.22
CA TYR A 154 -1.18 25.85 -10.90
C TYR A 154 0.08 25.47 -10.10
N GLN A 155 0.00 25.53 -8.77
CA GLN A 155 1.13 25.22 -7.90
C GLN A 155 1.31 23.72 -7.70
N ILE A 156 2.57 23.27 -7.80
CA ILE A 156 2.99 21.96 -7.29
C ILE A 156 3.13 22.07 -5.78
N ARG A 157 2.54 21.13 -5.05
CA ARG A 157 2.52 21.11 -3.59
C ARG A 157 3.39 19.95 -3.09
N PRO A 158 4.28 20.20 -2.11
CA PRO A 158 5.21 19.19 -1.65
C PRO A 158 4.49 18.06 -0.90
N CYS A 159 4.77 16.83 -1.32
CA CYS A 159 4.55 15.61 -0.56
C CYS A 159 5.70 14.63 -0.86
N SER A 160 5.88 13.64 0.01
CA SER A 160 7.00 12.72 -0.02
C SER A 160 6.51 11.30 0.26
N PRO A 161 7.24 10.27 -0.21
CA PRO A 161 6.90 8.89 0.08
C PRO A 161 6.72 8.65 1.58
N VAL A 162 5.75 7.81 1.93
CA VAL A 162 5.64 7.26 3.29
C VAL A 162 6.34 5.91 3.29
N GLU A 163 7.38 5.79 4.11
CA GLU A 163 7.96 4.50 4.47
C GLU A 163 7.13 3.89 5.60
N SER A 164 6.94 2.57 5.60
CA SER A 164 6.38 1.91 6.78
C SER A 164 7.38 2.03 7.94
N ASP A 165 6.91 2.02 9.20
CA ASP A 165 7.81 2.04 10.35
C ASP A 165 8.81 0.88 10.31
N LEU A 166 8.38 -0.28 9.79
CA LEU A 166 9.25 -1.43 9.55
C LEU A 166 10.30 -1.13 8.47
N THR A 167 9.92 -0.50 7.37
CA THR A 167 10.86 -0.09 6.30
C THR A 167 11.85 0.95 6.84
N THR A 168 11.36 1.90 7.63
CA THR A 168 12.16 2.95 8.28
C THR A 168 13.14 2.32 9.26
N LEU A 169 12.71 1.33 10.05
CA LEU A 169 13.54 0.55 10.96
C LEU A 169 14.60 -0.26 10.21
N LEU A 170 14.21 -0.98 9.14
CA LEU A 170 15.13 -1.76 8.31
C LEU A 170 16.18 -0.85 7.66
N TYR A 171 15.77 0.33 7.16
CA TYR A 171 16.67 1.34 6.63
C TYR A 171 17.60 1.91 7.70
N ALA A 172 17.10 2.21 8.89
CA ALA A 172 17.90 2.69 10.01
C ALA A 172 18.95 1.64 10.43
N LEU A 173 18.55 0.37 10.53
CA LEU A 173 19.46 -0.75 10.82
C LEU A 173 20.54 -0.89 9.75
N ASP A 174 20.16 -0.80 8.48
CA ASP A 174 21.09 -0.89 7.37
C ASP A 174 22.07 0.30 7.34
N LYS A 175 21.61 1.51 7.67
CA LYS A 175 22.46 2.70 7.84
C LYS A 175 23.50 2.51 8.93
N VAL A 176 23.13 1.94 10.09
CA VAL A 176 24.09 1.64 11.17
C VAL A 176 25.11 0.58 10.74
N LYS A 177 24.68 -0.47 10.01
CA LYS A 177 25.58 -1.49 9.47
C LYS A 177 26.66 -0.92 8.54
N ARG A 178 26.29 0.06 7.71
CA ARG A 178 27.19 0.73 6.76
C ARG A 178 28.19 1.68 7.42
N GLN A 179 28.01 2.05 8.69
CA GLN A 179 28.98 2.91 9.36
C GLN A 179 30.32 2.20 9.55
N THR A 180 31.40 2.94 9.29
CA THR A 180 32.76 2.52 9.60
C THR A 180 32.98 2.67 11.10
N CYS A 181 33.48 1.61 11.73
CA CYS A 181 33.79 1.62 13.15
C CYS A 181 35.29 1.41 13.36
N GLU A 182 35.80 1.89 14.48
CA GLU A 182 37.18 1.65 14.89
C GLU A 182 37.45 0.14 15.12
N LYS A 183 38.73 -0.27 15.08
CA LYS A 183 39.11 -1.66 15.30
C LYS A 183 38.63 -2.14 16.68
N GLY A 184 37.86 -3.23 16.71
CA GLY A 184 37.33 -3.81 17.95
C GLY A 184 35.87 -3.44 18.26
N CYS A 185 35.17 -2.81 17.32
CA CYS A 185 33.77 -2.42 17.46
C CYS A 185 32.83 -3.54 17.95
N MET A 186 32.41 -3.47 19.20
CA MET A 186 31.45 -4.44 19.77
C MET A 186 30.07 -4.28 19.11
N VAL A 187 29.66 -3.05 18.81
CA VAL A 187 28.38 -2.76 18.14
C VAL A 187 28.29 -3.42 16.76
N LYS A 188 29.35 -3.34 15.96
CA LYS A 188 29.38 -3.99 14.63
C LYS A 188 29.34 -5.51 14.74
N LYS A 189 30.08 -6.08 15.70
CA LYS A 189 30.06 -7.53 15.97
C LYS A 189 28.67 -8.03 16.38
N GLU A 190 27.93 -7.31 17.22
CA GLU A 190 26.57 -7.71 17.60
C GLU A 190 25.57 -7.51 16.46
N LEU A 191 25.70 -6.45 15.65
CA LEU A 191 24.86 -6.22 14.48
C LEU A 191 25.05 -7.28 13.38
N ASP A 192 26.27 -7.79 13.19
CA ASP A 192 26.56 -8.84 12.22
C ASP A 192 25.91 -10.19 12.63
N LYS A 193 25.72 -10.44 13.93
CA LYS A 193 25.00 -11.63 14.44
C LYS A 193 23.50 -11.60 14.15
N LEU A 194 22.91 -10.44 13.85
CA LEU A 194 21.49 -10.32 13.50
C LEU A 194 21.17 -10.85 12.09
N ASN A 195 22.17 -11.14 11.24
CA ASN A 195 21.96 -11.53 9.84
C ASN A 195 21.52 -12.99 9.63
N ASP A 196 21.72 -13.88 10.60
CA ASP A 196 21.46 -15.32 10.40
C ASP A 196 20.02 -15.78 10.73
N PRO A 197 19.29 -15.24 11.73
CA PRO A 197 18.01 -15.82 12.12
C PRO A 197 16.83 -15.39 11.24
N LEU A 198 16.86 -14.16 10.67
CA LEU A 198 15.66 -13.49 10.16
C LEU A 198 15.05 -14.10 8.89
N LYS A 199 15.70 -15.08 8.27
CA LYS A 199 15.12 -15.82 7.14
C LYS A 199 14.00 -16.77 7.55
N ASP A 200 13.98 -17.22 8.81
CA ASP A 200 13.01 -18.18 9.35
C ASP A 200 12.47 -17.77 10.74
N THR A 201 12.59 -16.50 11.16
CA THR A 201 12.08 -16.06 12.48
C THR A 201 10.71 -15.41 12.39
N ASN A 202 9.82 -15.79 13.30
CA ASN A 202 8.63 -15.00 13.62
C ASN A 202 9.08 -13.78 14.45
N ALA A 203 8.85 -12.58 13.93
CA ALA A 203 9.10 -11.33 14.64
C ALA A 203 7.83 -10.83 15.35
N ILE A 204 7.98 -10.34 16.59
CA ILE A 204 6.92 -9.63 17.31
C ILE A 204 7.34 -8.17 17.39
N LEU A 205 6.56 -7.30 16.76
CA LEU A 205 6.71 -5.86 16.86
C LEU A 205 5.80 -5.35 17.97
N LEU A 206 6.38 -4.76 19.02
CA LEU A 206 5.66 -4.16 20.12
C LEU A 206 5.75 -2.64 20.01
N PHE A 207 4.60 -1.98 19.96
CA PHE A 207 4.51 -0.53 20.10
C PHE A 207 4.24 -0.24 21.57
N LEU A 208 5.19 0.42 22.22
CA LEU A 208 5.11 0.80 23.62
C LEU A 208 4.92 2.32 23.66
N ASP A 209 3.81 2.80 24.22
CA ASP A 209 3.72 4.20 24.63
C ASP A 209 4.60 4.43 25.88
N ASP A 210 4.78 5.69 26.29
CA ASP A 210 5.70 6.03 27.40
C ASP A 210 5.33 5.30 28.71
N GLU A 211 4.02 5.17 28.99
CA GLU A 211 3.51 4.49 30.18
C GLU A 211 3.78 2.98 30.12
N PHE A 212 3.47 2.35 28.99
CA PHE A 212 3.67 0.93 28.79
C PHE A 212 5.15 0.58 28.66
N HIS A 213 6.00 1.47 28.12
CA HIS A 213 7.44 1.31 28.08
C HIS A 213 8.05 1.34 29.50
N GLU A 214 7.60 2.24 30.38
CA GLU A 214 8.03 2.23 31.77
C GLU A 214 7.60 0.96 32.51
N GLN A 215 6.36 0.51 32.31
CA GLN A 215 5.86 -0.72 32.92
C GLN A 215 6.60 -1.95 32.39
N PHE A 216 6.80 -2.03 31.07
CA PHE A 216 7.56 -3.08 30.42
C PHE A 216 8.96 -3.15 31.01
N ASN A 217 9.70 -2.04 31.04
CA ASN A 217 11.04 -2.00 31.61
C ASN A 217 11.08 -2.45 33.08
N LYS A 218 10.08 -2.08 33.90
CA LYS A 218 9.98 -2.55 35.29
C LYS A 218 9.79 -4.07 35.38
N ILE A 219 8.94 -4.63 34.52
CA ILE A 219 8.61 -6.07 34.51
C ILE A 219 9.75 -6.91 33.94
N THR A 220 10.45 -6.38 32.93
CA THR A 220 11.54 -7.08 32.24
C THR A 220 12.91 -6.88 32.87
N MET A 221 13.03 -6.00 33.87
CA MET A 221 14.31 -5.68 34.49
C MET A 221 14.94 -6.93 35.13
N GLY A 222 16.10 -7.33 34.62
CA GLY A 222 16.84 -8.50 35.12
C GLY A 222 16.31 -9.85 34.65
N LYS A 223 15.33 -9.88 33.74
CA LYS A 223 14.80 -11.13 33.14
C LYS A 223 15.32 -11.32 31.72
N SER A 224 15.59 -12.58 31.36
CA SER A 224 15.84 -13.00 29.98
C SER A 224 14.54 -13.08 29.19
N ILE A 225 14.63 -13.02 27.86
CA ILE A 225 13.45 -13.16 26.99
C ILE A 225 12.76 -14.51 27.17
N SER A 226 13.51 -15.59 27.41
CA SER A 226 12.93 -16.90 27.69
C SER A 226 12.07 -16.90 28.95
N GLU A 227 12.53 -16.28 30.04
CA GLU A 227 11.76 -16.16 31.28
C GLU A 227 10.47 -15.35 31.09
N LEU A 228 10.53 -14.29 30.28
CA LEU A 228 9.35 -13.48 29.96
C LEU A 228 8.30 -14.23 29.14
N VAL A 229 8.76 -15.03 28.17
CA VAL A 229 7.87 -15.86 27.34
C VAL A 229 7.24 -16.98 28.18
N GLU A 230 8.01 -17.62 29.05
CA GLU A 230 7.48 -18.65 29.96
C GLU A 230 6.47 -18.08 30.94
N GLU A 231 6.74 -16.93 31.57
CA GLU A 231 5.78 -16.26 32.46
C GLU A 231 4.49 -15.89 31.72
N PHE A 232 4.59 -15.40 30.48
CA PHE A 232 3.43 -15.10 29.65
C PHE A 232 2.60 -16.37 29.36
N LEU A 233 3.24 -17.46 28.94
CA LEU A 233 2.57 -18.72 28.63
C LEU A 233 1.91 -19.34 29.87
N VAL A 234 2.57 -19.26 31.03
CA VAL A 234 2.04 -19.75 32.32
C VAL A 234 0.86 -18.90 32.80
N SER A 235 0.87 -17.58 32.56
CA SER A 235 -0.23 -16.68 32.94
C SER A 235 -1.53 -16.87 32.14
N LYS A 236 -1.48 -17.66 31.07
CA LYS A 236 -2.60 -17.92 30.14
C LYS A 236 -3.19 -19.33 30.26
N ILE A 237 -2.69 -20.15 31.20
CA ILE A 237 -3.25 -21.45 31.61
C ILE A 237 -4.05 -21.26 32.89
#